data_AF-A0A0C2DA31-F1
#
_entry.id   AF-A0A0C2DA31-F1
#
_cell.length_a   1.000
_cell.length_b   1.000
_cell.length_c   1.000
_cell.angle_alpha   90.00
_cell.angle_beta   90.00
_cell.angle_gamma   90.00
#
_symmetry.space_group_name_H-M   'P 1'
#
loop_
_entity.id
_entity.type
_entity.pdbx_description
1 polymer ?
#
loop_
_entity_poly.entity_id
_entity_poly.type
_entity_poly.pdbx_seq_one_letter_code
_entity_poly.pdbx_strand_id
1 'polypeptide(L)'
;MEWLRVLLSVVYYVVCDATVTKFTRYPVTVTSHSREEMVKVTGKCVANAVPTQSEAPTGFCTSSGRWNHLIGECACKPGYTTDSLKGEDKCVGNYQCAIRCNGVVRGR
;
A
#
# COMPACT_ATOMS: atom_id res chain seq x y z
N MET A 1 -38.85 -8.39 39.72
CA MET A 1 -38.83 -7.57 38.50
C MET A 1 -37.67 -6.59 38.63
N GLU A 2 -36.58 -6.65 37.89
CA GLU A 2 -36.10 -7.51 36.82
C GLU A 2 -34.57 -7.44 36.92
N TRP A 3 -33.91 -8.59 37.03
CA TRP A 3 -32.45 -8.68 36.91
C TRP A 3 -32.11 -8.59 35.43
N LEU A 4 -32.07 -7.38 34.87
CA LEU A 4 -31.62 -7.17 33.50
C LEU A 4 -30.15 -7.58 33.39
N ARG A 5 -29.93 -8.83 32.96
CA ARG A 5 -28.63 -9.32 32.58
C ARG A 5 -28.34 -8.82 31.17
N VAL A 6 -27.45 -7.83 31.07
CA VAL A 6 -26.94 -7.36 29.78
C VAL A 6 -26.07 -8.47 29.19
N LEU A 7 -26.47 -8.98 28.02
CA LEU A 7 -25.68 -9.93 27.24
C LEU A 7 -24.58 -9.16 26.50
N LEU A 8 -23.33 -9.64 26.58
CA LEU A 8 -22.21 -9.09 25.80
C LEU A 8 -22.36 -9.49 24.33
N SER A 9 -22.57 -8.52 23.45
CA SER A 9 -22.51 -8.70 21.99
C SER A 9 -21.21 -8.12 21.43
N VAL A 10 -20.39 -8.93 20.77
CA VAL A 10 -19.18 -8.47 20.06
C VAL A 10 -19.50 -8.35 18.57
N VAL A 11 -19.19 -7.19 17.98
CA VAL A 11 -19.37 -6.92 16.55
C VAL A 11 -18.01 -6.98 15.87
N TYR A 12 -17.94 -7.68 14.73
CA TYR A 12 -16.74 -7.77 13.89
C TYR A 12 -17.04 -7.28 12.47
N TYR A 13 -16.00 -6.78 11.79
CA TYR A 13 -16.05 -6.35 10.38
C TYR A 13 -14.81 -6.87 9.64
N VAL A 14 -14.97 -7.10 8.34
CA VAL A 14 -13.87 -7.55 7.46
C VAL A 14 -13.19 -6.34 6.85
N VAL A 15 -11.87 -6.37 6.77
CA VAL A 15 -11.06 -5.30 6.19
C VAL A 15 -10.05 -5.88 5.21
N CYS A 16 -9.64 -5.07 4.25
CA CYS A 16 -8.38 -5.27 3.56
C CYS A 16 -7.26 -4.60 4.36
N ASP A 17 -6.21 -5.34 4.68
CA ASP A 17 -5.06 -4.82 5.42
C ASP A 17 -4.28 -3.78 4.62
N ALA A 18 -3.57 -2.93 5.36
CA ALA A 18 -2.65 -1.98 4.74
C ALA A 18 -1.51 -2.73 4.05
N THR A 19 -1.27 -2.40 2.79
CA THR A 19 -0.22 -3.04 1.98
C THR A 19 0.53 -2.00 1.17
N VAL A 20 1.79 -2.30 0.86
CA VAL A 20 2.60 -1.54 -0.08
C VAL A 20 3.00 -2.48 -1.21
N THR A 21 2.72 -2.06 -2.44
CA THR A 21 2.96 -2.85 -3.64
C THR A 21 3.15 -1.94 -4.83
N LYS A 22 4.14 -2.23 -5.67
CA LYS A 22 4.50 -1.36 -6.81
C LYS A 22 4.70 0.09 -6.38
N PHE A 23 5.39 0.29 -5.26
CA PHE A 23 5.66 1.60 -4.66
C PHE A 23 4.40 2.42 -4.32
N THR A 24 3.26 1.76 -4.20
CA THR A 24 1.97 2.35 -3.83
C THR A 24 1.51 1.78 -2.50
N ARG A 25 1.18 2.66 -1.57
CA ARG A 25 0.57 2.33 -0.29
C ARG A 25 -0.96 2.38 -0.40
N TYR A 26 -1.58 1.27 -0.03
CA TYR A 26 -3.02 1.16 0.19
C TYR A 26 -3.30 1.11 1.71
N PRO A 27 -4.20 1.97 2.23
CA PRO A 27 -4.54 1.96 3.65
C PRO A 27 -5.48 0.80 4.00
N VAL A 28 -5.64 0.54 5.30
CA VAL A 28 -6.70 -0.36 5.79
C VAL A 28 -8.04 0.15 5.29
N THR A 29 -8.82 -0.73 4.66
CA THR A 29 -10.10 -0.39 4.04
C THR A 29 -11.17 -1.37 4.50
N VAL A 30 -12.30 -0.86 5.00
CA VAL A 30 -13.47 -1.70 5.34
C VAL A 30 -14.15 -2.18 4.06
N THR A 31 -14.53 -3.45 4.01
CA THR A 31 -15.17 -4.04 2.84
C THR A 31 -16.62 -3.56 2.67
N SER A 32 -17.18 -3.71 1.46
CA SER A 32 -18.63 -3.52 1.28
C SER A 32 -19.41 -4.59 2.07
N HIS A 33 -20.66 -4.25 2.42
CA HIS A 33 -21.64 -5.18 2.96
C HIS A 33 -22.11 -6.19 1.89
N SER A 34 -22.10 -5.80 0.62
CA SER A 34 -22.52 -6.63 -0.50
C SER A 34 -21.38 -7.53 -0.98
N ARG A 35 -21.61 -8.84 -1.09
CA ARG A 35 -20.54 -9.82 -1.41
C ARG A 35 -19.91 -9.60 -2.80
N GLU A 36 -20.70 -9.16 -3.77
CA GLU A 36 -20.28 -8.98 -5.17
C GLU A 36 -19.65 -7.60 -5.41
N GLU A 37 -19.84 -6.67 -4.48
CA GLU A 37 -19.33 -5.30 -4.60
C GLU A 37 -17.89 -5.20 -4.07
N MET A 38 -17.06 -4.49 -4.82
CA MET A 38 -15.67 -4.22 -4.45
C MET A 38 -15.51 -2.72 -4.18
N VAL A 39 -14.80 -2.39 -3.10
CA VAL A 39 -14.51 -1.01 -2.75
C VAL A 39 -13.31 -0.55 -3.57
N LYS A 40 -13.52 0.46 -4.41
CA LYS A 40 -12.45 1.15 -5.15
C LYS A 40 -11.69 2.08 -4.20
N VAL A 41 -10.37 1.94 -4.12
CA VAL A 41 -9.50 2.70 -3.22
C VAL A 41 -8.39 3.35 -4.01
N THR A 42 -8.23 4.67 -3.88
CA THR A 42 -7.08 5.38 -4.46
C THR A 42 -5.86 5.21 -3.55
N GLY A 43 -4.81 4.59 -4.10
CA GLY A 43 -3.53 4.42 -3.44
C GLY A 43 -2.70 5.70 -3.42
N LYS A 44 -1.72 5.75 -2.53
CA LYS A 44 -0.75 6.86 -2.44
C LYS A 44 0.64 6.33 -2.69
N CYS A 45 1.43 7.04 -3.51
CA CYS A 45 2.83 6.68 -3.69
C CYS A 45 3.58 6.73 -2.35
N VAL A 46 4.54 5.82 -2.19
CA VAL A 46 5.48 5.88 -1.07
C VAL A 46 6.30 7.16 -1.11
N ALA A 47 6.96 7.48 0.01
CA ALA A 47 7.83 8.65 0.06
C ALA A 47 8.87 8.61 -1.06
N ASN A 48 9.10 9.78 -1.68
CA ASN A 48 10.02 9.94 -2.80
C ASN A 48 9.68 9.16 -4.07
N ALA A 49 8.44 8.72 -4.22
CA ALA A 49 7.90 8.19 -5.47
C ALA A 49 6.83 9.13 -6.05
N VAL A 50 6.58 8.97 -7.34
CA VAL A 50 5.53 9.67 -8.11
C VAL A 50 4.77 8.67 -8.97
N PRO A 51 3.48 8.89 -9.26
CA PRO A 51 2.72 8.02 -10.16
C PRO A 51 3.40 7.97 -11.53
N THR A 52 3.51 6.76 -12.10
CA THR A 52 4.04 6.59 -13.47
C THR A 52 3.06 7.11 -14.52
N GLN A 53 1.77 7.15 -14.18
CA GLN A 53 0.70 7.66 -15.02
C GLN A 53 0.16 8.98 -14.45
N SER A 54 -0.60 9.75 -15.24
CA SER A 54 -1.21 11.00 -14.75
C SER A 54 -2.16 10.77 -13.57
N GLU A 55 -2.79 9.59 -13.53
CA GLU A 55 -3.73 9.20 -12.48
C GLU A 55 -3.04 8.44 -11.34
N ALA A 56 -3.55 8.64 -10.12
CA ALA A 56 -3.08 7.90 -8.96
C ALA A 56 -3.45 6.41 -9.07
N PRO A 57 -2.59 5.49 -8.56
CA PRO A 57 -2.89 4.07 -8.58
C PRO A 57 -4.18 3.74 -7.83
N THR A 58 -4.90 2.73 -8.30
CA THR A 58 -6.19 2.33 -7.77
C THR A 58 -6.19 0.85 -7.39
N GLY A 59 -6.67 0.54 -6.19
CA GLY A 59 -6.84 -0.81 -5.68
C GLY A 59 -8.32 -1.15 -5.49
N PHE A 60 -8.64 -2.44 -5.56
CA PHE A 60 -10.00 -2.95 -5.34
C PHE A 60 -10.02 -3.94 -4.18
N CYS A 61 -10.68 -3.54 -3.10
CA CYS A 61 -10.86 -4.34 -1.89
C CYS A 61 -12.15 -5.17 -2.00
N THR A 62 -12.03 -6.50 -1.88
CA THR A 62 -13.15 -7.44 -1.95
C THR A 62 -13.87 -7.59 -0.61
N SER A 63 -15.13 -8.02 -0.63
CA SER A 63 -15.90 -8.48 0.54
C SER A 63 -15.19 -9.55 1.39
N SER A 64 -14.20 -10.26 0.84
CA SER A 64 -13.39 -11.25 1.56
C SER A 64 -12.22 -10.67 2.36
N GLY A 65 -12.01 -9.35 2.33
CA GLY A 65 -10.86 -8.70 2.97
C GLY A 65 -9.55 -8.83 2.19
N ARG A 66 -9.63 -9.20 0.91
CA ARG A 66 -8.47 -9.36 0.02
C ARG A 66 -8.46 -8.32 -1.08
N TRP A 67 -7.27 -7.82 -1.41
CA TRP A 67 -7.00 -7.03 -2.60
C TRP A 67 -7.00 -7.93 -3.85
N ASN A 68 -7.79 -7.59 -4.88
CA ASN A 68 -7.89 -8.42 -6.09
C ASN A 68 -7.24 -7.75 -7.32
N HIS A 69 -7.47 -6.45 -7.51
CA HIS A 69 -6.94 -5.70 -8.65
C HIS A 69 -6.23 -4.44 -8.18
N LEU A 70 -5.04 -4.20 -8.72
CA LEU A 70 -4.21 -3.03 -8.45
C LEU A 70 -3.78 -2.44 -9.80
N ILE A 71 -4.31 -1.27 -10.12
CA ILE A 71 -4.13 -0.58 -11.39
C ILE A 71 -3.20 0.60 -11.17
N GLY A 72 -2.21 0.75 -12.05
CA GLY A 72 -1.19 1.79 -11.91
C GLY A 72 -0.12 1.43 -10.91
N GLU A 73 0.92 2.26 -10.89
CA GLU A 73 2.10 2.10 -10.05
C GLU A 73 2.80 3.45 -9.87
N CYS A 74 3.72 3.47 -8.90
CA CYS A 74 4.58 4.62 -8.70
C CYS A 74 6.03 4.25 -9.02
N ALA A 75 6.80 5.24 -9.45
CA ALA A 75 8.23 5.13 -9.67
C ALA A 75 8.99 6.08 -8.74
N CYS A 76 10.19 5.69 -8.33
CA CYS A 76 11.05 6.58 -7.54
C CYS A 76 11.39 7.85 -8.33
N LYS A 77 11.37 8.99 -7.63
CA LYS A 77 11.79 10.28 -8.19
C LYS A 77 13.28 10.21 -8.61
N PRO A 78 13.70 11.06 -9.56
CA PRO A 78 15.12 11.20 -9.89
C PRO A 78 15.99 11.41 -8.65
N GLY A 79 17.10 10.67 -8.55
CA GLY A 79 18.00 10.69 -7.38
C GLY A 79 17.65 9.71 -6.25
N TYR A 80 16.53 8.98 -6.38
CA TYR A 80 16.15 7.90 -5.49
C TYR A 80 16.22 6.55 -6.21
N THR A 81 16.67 5.52 -5.50
CA THR A 81 16.73 4.14 -6.02
C THR A 81 15.81 3.24 -5.21
N THR A 82 15.42 2.12 -5.81
CA THR A 82 14.61 1.09 -5.17
C THR A 82 15.48 0.28 -4.22
N ASP A 83 15.16 0.29 -2.92
CA ASP A 83 15.82 -0.60 -1.95
C ASP A 83 15.08 -1.94 -1.88
N SER A 84 15.20 -2.75 -2.93
CA SER A 84 14.58 -4.07 -2.97
C SER A 84 15.30 -5.10 -2.07
N LEU A 85 16.42 -4.73 -1.43
CA LEU A 85 17.25 -5.65 -0.65
C LEU A 85 16.58 -6.15 0.64
N LYS A 86 15.51 -5.50 1.08
CA LYS A 86 14.72 -5.91 2.26
C LYS A 86 13.31 -6.39 1.94
N GLY A 87 12.95 -6.54 0.67
CA GLY A 87 11.60 -6.92 0.25
C GLY A 87 10.53 -5.87 0.59
N GLU A 88 10.93 -4.63 0.85
CA GLU A 88 10.02 -3.50 1.11
C GLU A 88 10.09 -2.51 -0.05
N ASP A 89 8.95 -2.17 -0.65
CA ASP A 89 8.84 -1.18 -1.72
C ASP A 89 9.09 0.25 -1.18
N LYS A 90 10.36 0.63 -1.07
CA LYS A 90 10.81 1.94 -0.58
C LYS A 90 11.75 2.60 -1.59
N CYS A 91 11.64 3.93 -1.71
CA CYS A 91 12.56 4.76 -2.47
C CYS A 91 13.55 5.42 -1.52
N VAL A 92 14.81 4.96 -1.57
CA VAL A 92 15.89 5.50 -0.75
C VAL A 92 16.70 6.51 -1.55
N GLY A 93 16.97 7.65 -0.93
CA GLY A 93 17.81 8.68 -1.53
C GLY A 93 19.23 8.14 -1.67
N ASN A 94 19.91 8.55 -2.73
CA ASN A 94 21.30 8.19 -2.94
C ASN A 94 22.25 8.95 -1.99
N TYR A 95 22.11 8.77 -0.68
CA TYR A 95 23.14 9.12 0.30
C TYR A 95 24.10 7.93 0.54
N GLN A 96 23.81 6.76 -0.04
CA GLN A 96 24.68 5.59 0.00
C GLN A 96 25.94 5.69 -0.88
N CYS A 97 26.10 6.78 -1.65
CA CYS A 97 27.43 7.19 -2.13
C CYS A 97 28.39 7.62 -0.99
N ALA A 98 27.93 7.76 0.26
CA ALA A 98 28.79 8.17 1.36
C ALA A 98 29.32 7.03 2.26
N ILE A 99 28.69 5.83 2.32
CA ILE A 99 29.09 4.81 3.34
C ILE A 99 29.46 3.43 2.75
N ARG A 100 29.03 3.03 1.54
CA ARG A 100 29.53 1.81 0.87
C ARG A 100 29.19 1.75 -0.63
N CYS A 101 29.81 2.62 -1.43
CA CYS A 101 29.93 2.38 -2.87
C CYS A 101 31.11 1.46 -3.14
N ASN A 102 30.90 0.15 -3.09
CA ASN A 102 31.79 -0.80 -3.74
C ASN A 102 31.09 -1.27 -5.03
N GLY A 103 31.33 -0.54 -6.13
CA GLY A 103 30.91 -0.95 -7.47
C GLY A 103 30.06 0.06 -8.24
N VAL A 104 30.74 1.03 -8.85
CA VAL A 104 30.47 1.60 -10.20
C VAL A 104 29.01 1.94 -10.55
N VAL A 105 28.67 3.22 -10.43
CA VAL A 105 27.74 3.88 -11.37
C VAL A 105 28.57 4.71 -12.34
N ARG A 106 28.85 4.12 -13.52
CA ARG A 106 29.40 4.85 -14.67
C ARG A 106 28.34 5.83 -15.18
N GLY A 107 28.59 7.11 -15.00
CA GLY A 107 27.91 8.19 -15.70
C GLY A 107 28.89 8.89 -16.63
N ARG A 108 28.59 8.85 -17.94
CA ARG A 108 29.21 9.50 -19.12
C ARG A 108 30.73 9.42 -19.27
#